data_AF-A0A5F1ZVM0-F1
#
_entry.id   AF-A0A5F1ZVM0-F1
#
_cell.length_a   1.000
_cell.length_b   1.000
_cell.length_c   1.000
_cell.angle_alpha   90.00
_cell.angle_beta   90.00
_cell.angle_gamma   90.00
#
_symmetry.space_group_name_H-M   'P 1'
#
loop_
_entity.id
_entity.type
_entity.pdbx_description
1 polymer ?
#
loop_
_entity_poly.entity_id
_entity_poly.type
_entity_poly.pdbx_seq_one_letter_code
_entity_poly.pdbx_strand_id
1 'polypeptide(L)'
;MHSRITSRLLSTALLLAFSVGPYLSPLFAQADAQPSSEQAPADPQADPSNENAPADPQPSPEKPKKQVVDKETKKYNEQFKRGLLKVFEAEANHRYSVLEKYGLTHPIPRVRAAAALALGRLGNKIGAKTIHKMIDRDGEYVRQAAYKGLADIGSRSSLEYFYAGAKSSDRDIRVYSFRGMGKTMDPGAREVLLKKGLTSDDKEIVKASILGLGYYQVPEDIRIFIDYLNSNDEELQKAAVEALGRHKTRTSMKILEDSFASKPNLRAQILDTLTEQKNSFAIFALLRILDANSNSESITKEISIRLFRLKAFGKYMTVISDKTPLMREPYVGAQKIRDLEIGEVGKVLGKSSAAYIIPIDGKRIEDFYFKVLVNTKYKDAFTETVQGWVFGKYLQIRTISAPASEKKKPKFKRPSILDDVEPSNPQATSSSDSDANPSTQEDPNSP
;
A
#
# COMPACT_ATOMS: atom_id res chain seq x y z
N MET A 1 -47.67 -10.70 26.00
CA MET A 1 -47.32 -12.14 25.83
C MET A 1 -46.59 -12.25 24.49
N HIS A 2 -45.27 -12.49 24.50
CA HIS A 2 -44.61 -13.79 24.27
C HIS A 2 -44.48 -14.12 22.76
N SER A 3 -43.27 -14.11 22.16
CA SER A 3 -42.14 -15.07 22.30
C SER A 3 -42.44 -16.39 21.54
N ARG A 4 -41.58 -16.93 20.66
CA ARG A 4 -40.09 -17.10 20.67
C ARG A 4 -39.47 -16.64 19.32
N ILE A 5 -38.20 -16.26 19.09
CA ILE A 5 -36.86 -16.40 19.72
C ILE A 5 -36.06 -17.68 19.33
N THR A 6 -34.74 -17.50 19.10
CA THR A 6 -33.62 -18.46 18.76
C THR A 6 -33.44 -18.79 17.25
N SER A 7 -32.32 -18.52 16.54
CA SER A 7 -30.85 -18.82 16.64
C SER A 7 -30.46 -19.93 15.62
N ARG A 8 -29.30 -20.04 14.95
CA ARG A 8 -27.90 -19.52 15.10
C ARG A 8 -27.38 -19.03 13.71
N LEU A 9 -26.36 -18.17 13.50
CA LEU A 9 -24.99 -17.93 14.02
C LEU A 9 -23.85 -18.77 13.37
N LEU A 10 -22.71 -18.10 13.08
CA LEU A 10 -21.44 -18.56 12.43
C LEU A 10 -21.52 -18.86 10.91
N SER A 11 -20.47 -18.79 10.08
CA SER A 11 -19.14 -18.08 10.04
C SER A 11 -18.45 -18.41 8.69
N THR A 12 -17.42 -17.77 8.11
CA THR A 12 -16.48 -16.65 8.43
C THR A 12 -16.52 -15.61 7.26
N ALA A 13 -15.78 -14.48 7.13
CA ALA A 13 -14.55 -13.87 7.66
C ALA A 13 -13.18 -14.36 7.09
N LEU A 14 -12.62 -13.70 6.07
CA LEU A 14 -11.17 -13.78 5.75
C LEU A 14 -10.57 -12.58 4.97
N LEU A 15 -9.52 -11.98 5.56
CA LEU A 15 -8.41 -11.20 4.99
C LEU A 15 -8.65 -10.13 3.89
N LEU A 16 -8.58 -8.86 4.31
CA LEU A 16 -7.98 -7.77 3.52
C LEU A 16 -6.56 -7.52 4.06
N ALA A 17 -5.54 -7.68 3.22
CA ALA A 17 -4.16 -7.38 3.59
C ALA A 17 -3.83 -5.90 3.37
N PHE A 18 -3.32 -5.23 4.40
CA PHE A 18 -2.77 -3.87 4.28
C PHE A 18 -1.35 -3.91 3.72
N SER A 19 -1.06 -3.03 2.76
CA SER A 19 0.30 -2.75 2.29
C SER A 19 0.99 -1.78 3.24
N VAL A 20 1.98 -2.25 3.99
CA VAL A 20 2.89 -1.40 4.80
C VAL A 20 4.30 -1.59 4.25
N GLY A 21 4.89 -0.51 3.74
CA GLY A 21 6.29 -0.50 3.29
C GLY A 21 7.26 -0.51 4.48
N PRO A 22 8.47 -1.09 4.34
CA PRO A 22 9.39 -1.27 5.45
C PRO A 22 10.16 0.01 5.79
N TYR A 23 9.69 0.74 6.82
CA TYR A 23 10.50 1.72 7.55
C TYR A 23 10.57 1.33 9.04
N LEU A 24 11.26 0.22 9.33
CA LEU A 24 11.73 -0.11 10.68
C LEU A 24 13.20 0.32 10.82
N SER A 25 13.42 1.55 11.27
CA SER A 25 14.71 2.00 11.81
C SER A 25 14.57 2.14 13.34
N PRO A 26 15.27 1.34 14.16
CA PRO A 26 15.12 1.38 15.61
C PRO A 26 15.93 2.52 16.24
N LEU A 27 15.38 3.73 16.28
CA LEU A 27 15.88 4.79 17.18
C LEU A 27 15.56 4.44 18.65
N PHE A 28 16.35 3.54 19.23
CA PHE A 28 16.36 3.22 20.66
C PHE A 28 17.77 2.86 21.16
N ALA A 29 18.69 3.83 21.10
CA ALA A 29 20.04 3.70 21.65
C ALA A 29 20.60 5.07 22.14
N GLN A 30 19.93 5.67 23.13
CA GLN A 30 20.50 6.74 23.94
C GLN A 30 19.97 6.61 25.36
N ALA A 31 20.89 6.53 26.32
CA ALA A 31 20.63 6.54 27.74
C ALA A 31 21.21 7.85 28.31
N ASP A 32 20.55 8.43 29.29
CA ASP A 32 20.93 9.72 29.86
C ASP A 32 22.29 9.65 30.57
N ALA A 33 23.17 10.59 30.23
CA ALA A 33 24.40 10.86 30.95
C ALA A 33 24.48 12.38 31.20
N GLN A 34 24.44 12.78 32.46
CA GLN A 34 24.71 14.16 32.88
C GLN A 34 26.15 14.30 33.43
N PRO A 35 26.71 15.52 33.49
CA PRO A 35 28.12 15.72 33.21
C PRO A 35 29.03 15.72 34.44
N SER A 36 30.32 15.47 34.17
CA SER A 36 31.45 15.84 35.02
C SER A 36 32.42 16.72 34.21
N SER A 37 33.26 17.50 34.90
CA SER A 37 33.89 18.71 34.36
C SER A 37 35.35 18.57 33.91
N GLU A 38 35.80 19.66 33.26
CA GLU A 38 37.18 20.14 33.13
C GLU A 38 38.20 19.38 32.27
N GLN A 39 38.77 20.13 31.33
CA GLN A 39 39.95 19.77 30.55
C GLN A 39 41.16 20.54 31.08
N ALA A 40 42.29 19.87 31.26
CA ALA A 40 43.62 20.47 31.32
C ALA A 40 44.59 19.56 30.53
N PRO A 41 45.64 20.12 29.87
CA PRO A 41 46.34 19.43 28.79
C PRO A 41 47.47 18.50 29.24
N ALA A 42 47.95 17.69 28.29
CA ALA A 42 49.11 16.81 28.44
C ALA A 42 50.43 17.52 28.14
N ASP A 43 51.54 16.95 28.62
CA ASP A 43 52.89 17.19 28.12
C ASP A 43 53.71 15.86 28.19
N PRO A 44 54.64 15.51 27.26
CA PRO A 44 55.15 14.14 27.14
C PRO A 44 56.69 13.99 27.05
N GLN A 45 57.34 13.28 27.98
CA GLN A 45 58.76 12.85 27.83
C GLN A 45 59.12 11.51 28.53
N ALA A 46 59.97 10.73 27.84
CA ALA A 46 60.90 9.69 28.32
C ALA A 46 60.32 8.45 29.09
N ASP A 47 60.96 7.27 29.13
CA ASP A 47 62.21 6.78 28.49
C ASP A 47 62.10 5.26 28.20
N PRO A 48 62.80 4.67 27.21
CA PRO A 48 62.55 3.29 26.78
C PRO A 48 63.55 2.27 27.34
N SER A 49 63.31 1.72 28.55
CA SER A 49 63.99 0.49 28.99
C SER A 49 63.27 -0.27 30.12
N ASN A 50 62.82 -1.49 29.86
CA ASN A 50 63.43 -2.71 30.42
C ASN A 50 62.84 -3.98 29.73
N GLU A 51 63.56 -5.10 29.77
CA GLU A 51 63.12 -6.38 29.22
C GLU A 51 62.55 -7.32 30.30
N ASN A 52 61.84 -8.36 29.86
CA ASN A 52 61.56 -9.61 30.59
C ASN A 52 60.83 -9.52 31.95
N ALA A 53 59.50 -9.55 31.88
CA ALA A 53 58.63 -10.10 32.93
C ALA A 53 57.71 -11.18 32.30
N PRO A 54 57.32 -12.25 33.02
CA PRO A 54 56.60 -13.38 32.45
C PRO A 54 55.15 -13.02 32.06
N ALA A 55 54.60 -13.74 31.08
CA ALA A 55 53.24 -13.54 30.63
C ALA A 55 52.22 -14.03 31.67
N ASP A 56 51.48 -13.09 32.27
CA ASP A 56 50.30 -13.38 33.07
C ASP A 56 49.24 -14.13 32.23
N PRO A 57 48.51 -15.10 32.82
CA PRO A 57 47.46 -15.81 32.11
C PRO A 57 46.31 -14.85 31.78
N GLN A 58 45.99 -14.72 30.48
CA GLN A 58 44.87 -13.88 30.03
C GLN A 58 43.58 -14.21 30.80
N PRO A 59 42.88 -13.22 31.37
CA PRO A 59 41.61 -13.46 32.03
C PRO A 59 40.60 -13.96 30.98
N SER A 60 40.09 -15.18 31.19
CA SER A 60 39.03 -15.77 30.36
C SER A 60 37.86 -14.77 30.21
N PRO A 61 37.25 -14.65 29.01
CA PRO A 61 36.26 -13.61 28.75
C PRO A 61 35.08 -13.73 29.72
N GLU A 62 34.93 -12.74 30.61
CA GLU A 62 33.80 -12.69 31.53
C GLU A 62 32.50 -12.65 30.72
N LYS A 63 31.70 -13.71 30.82
CA LYS A 63 30.34 -13.74 30.27
C LYS A 63 29.59 -12.52 30.80
N PRO A 64 28.98 -11.68 29.95
CA PRO A 64 28.48 -10.37 30.35
C PRO A 64 27.53 -10.50 31.53
N LYS A 65 27.97 -9.97 32.68
CA LYS A 65 27.26 -10.06 33.96
C LYS A 65 25.85 -9.53 33.77
N LYS A 66 24.84 -10.41 33.90
CA LYS A 66 23.43 -10.06 33.72
C LYS A 66 23.10 -8.89 34.63
N GLN A 67 22.83 -7.72 34.04
CA GLN A 67 22.45 -6.53 34.79
C GLN A 67 21.28 -6.88 35.72
N VAL A 68 21.46 -6.62 37.02
CA VAL A 68 20.44 -6.88 38.04
C VAL A 68 19.39 -5.78 37.92
N VAL A 69 18.47 -5.96 36.97
CA VAL A 69 17.34 -5.04 36.74
C VAL A 69 16.49 -5.01 38.00
N ASP A 70 16.45 -3.86 38.65
CA ASP A 70 15.77 -3.67 39.92
C ASP A 70 14.26 -4.01 39.84
N LYS A 71 13.69 -4.37 40.99
CA LYS A 71 12.30 -4.73 41.20
C LYS A 71 11.32 -3.65 40.73
N GLU A 72 11.66 -2.37 40.88
CA GLU A 72 10.85 -1.24 40.40
C GLU A 72 10.98 -1.08 38.89
N THR A 73 12.18 -1.15 38.33
CA THR A 73 12.41 -1.15 36.88
C THR A 73 11.67 -2.31 36.20
N LYS A 74 11.67 -3.49 36.82
CA LYS A 74 10.92 -4.67 36.37
C LYS A 74 9.41 -4.45 36.42
N LYS A 75 8.89 -3.82 37.49
CA LYS A 75 7.47 -3.44 37.64
C LYS A 75 7.05 -2.42 36.58
N TYR A 76 7.85 -1.39 36.33
CA TYR A 76 7.64 -0.41 35.27
C TYR A 76 7.61 -1.08 33.88
N ASN A 77 8.59 -1.93 33.58
CA ASN A 77 8.68 -2.62 32.30
C ASN A 77 7.48 -3.55 32.06
N GLU A 78 7.00 -4.25 33.09
CA GLU A 78 5.77 -5.05 32.99
C GLU A 78 4.52 -4.20 32.78
N GLN A 79 4.40 -3.07 33.47
CA GLN A 79 3.29 -2.13 33.26
C GLN A 79 3.33 -1.51 31.86
N PHE A 80 4.52 -1.16 31.34
CA PHE A 80 4.71 -0.65 29.99
C PHE A 80 4.29 -1.67 28.93
N LYS A 81 4.79 -2.92 29.00
CA LYS A 81 4.42 -4.01 28.08
C LYS A 81 2.91 -4.25 28.08
N ARG A 82 2.29 -4.37 29.27
CA ARG A 82 0.85 -4.64 29.41
C ARG A 82 0.01 -3.48 28.87
N GLY A 83 0.41 -2.24 29.14
CA GLY A 83 -0.24 -1.06 28.61
C GLY A 83 -0.16 -0.97 27.08
N LEU A 84 1.03 -1.18 26.52
CA LEU A 84 1.26 -1.15 25.07
C LEU A 84 0.51 -2.29 24.35
N LEU A 85 0.54 -3.50 24.90
CA LEU A 85 -0.22 -4.65 24.38
C LEU A 85 -1.74 -4.39 24.39
N LYS A 86 -2.27 -3.74 25.43
CA LYS A 86 -3.69 -3.33 25.47
C LYS A 86 -4.02 -2.19 24.50
N VAL A 87 -3.08 -1.30 24.18
CA VAL A 87 -3.23 -0.33 23.08
C VAL A 87 -3.29 -1.05 21.73
N PHE A 88 -2.36 -1.96 21.42
CA PHE A 88 -2.39 -2.69 20.14
C PHE A 88 -3.60 -3.63 20.01
N GLU A 89 -4.02 -4.31 21.08
CA GLU A 89 -5.29 -5.05 21.11
C GLU A 89 -6.51 -4.15 20.90
N ALA A 90 -6.46 -2.88 21.30
CA ALA A 90 -7.55 -1.93 21.11
C ALA A 90 -7.54 -1.34 19.70
N GLU A 91 -6.36 -1.08 19.13
CA GLU A 91 -6.16 -0.67 17.75
C GLU A 91 -6.69 -1.74 16.77
N ALA A 92 -6.21 -2.98 16.87
CA ALA A 92 -6.63 -4.08 16.00
C ALA A 92 -8.14 -4.37 16.07
N ASN A 93 -8.72 -4.29 17.27
CA ASN A 93 -10.17 -4.50 17.48
C ASN A 93 -11.00 -3.20 17.38
N HIS A 94 -10.42 -2.09 16.93
CA HIS A 94 -11.10 -0.80 16.71
C HIS A 94 -11.84 -0.26 17.95
N ARG A 95 -11.33 -0.55 19.17
CA ARG A 95 -11.94 -0.22 20.47
C ARG A 95 -11.56 1.18 20.95
N TYR A 96 -12.14 2.19 20.30
CA TYR A 96 -11.91 3.62 20.58
C TYR A 96 -11.90 3.98 22.07
N SER A 97 -12.95 3.62 22.83
CA SER A 97 -13.07 3.97 24.25
C SER A 97 -11.95 3.41 25.14
N VAL A 98 -11.32 2.30 24.74
CA VAL A 98 -10.13 1.76 25.41
C VAL A 98 -8.91 2.62 25.09
N LEU A 99 -8.70 2.98 23.82
CA LEU A 99 -7.62 3.88 23.42
C LEU A 99 -7.74 5.26 24.07
N GLU A 100 -8.95 5.81 24.16
CA GLU A 100 -9.21 7.07 24.85
C GLU A 100 -8.91 6.98 26.34
N LYS A 101 -9.35 5.90 27.02
CA LYS A 101 -9.03 5.68 28.43
C LYS A 101 -7.51 5.58 28.65
N TYR A 102 -6.80 4.81 27.83
CA TYR A 102 -5.34 4.64 27.99
C TYR A 102 -4.58 5.92 27.62
N GLY A 103 -4.99 6.65 26.58
CA GLY A 103 -4.43 7.96 26.21
C GLY A 103 -4.67 9.02 27.29
N LEU A 104 -5.81 8.98 27.99
CA LEU A 104 -6.11 9.95 29.04
C LEU A 104 -5.54 9.57 30.41
N THR A 105 -5.57 8.30 30.83
CA THR A 105 -5.31 7.93 32.24
C THR A 105 -4.12 7.01 32.48
N HIS A 106 -3.39 6.55 31.46
CA HIS A 106 -2.26 5.62 31.70
C HIS A 106 -1.02 6.36 32.23
N PRO A 107 -0.41 5.96 33.36
CA PRO A 107 0.65 6.76 34.01
C PRO A 107 1.93 6.87 33.18
N ILE A 108 2.30 5.83 32.42
CA ILE A 108 3.49 5.82 31.58
C ILE A 108 3.25 6.63 30.28
N PRO A 109 3.98 7.73 30.02
CA PRO A 109 3.78 8.59 28.84
C PRO A 109 3.94 7.85 27.51
N ARG A 110 4.87 6.88 27.42
CA ARG A 110 5.09 6.08 26.20
C ARG A 110 3.85 5.27 25.77
N VAL A 111 3.00 4.88 26.71
CA VAL A 111 1.71 4.21 26.41
C VAL A 111 0.64 5.22 25.99
N ARG A 112 0.63 6.43 26.58
CA ARG A 112 -0.25 7.53 26.12
C ARG A 112 0.08 7.94 24.69
N ALA A 113 1.36 8.12 24.37
CA ALA A 113 1.85 8.37 23.01
C ALA A 113 1.42 7.27 22.03
N ALA A 114 1.56 5.98 22.39
CA ALA A 114 1.09 4.88 21.56
C ALA A 114 -0.43 4.92 21.33
N ALA A 115 -1.22 5.28 22.35
CA ALA A 115 -2.68 5.43 22.24
C ALA A 115 -3.07 6.61 21.32
N ALA A 116 -2.35 7.73 21.35
CA ALA A 116 -2.55 8.84 20.41
C ALA A 116 -2.29 8.43 18.95
N LEU A 117 -1.21 7.67 18.71
CA LEU A 117 -0.91 7.14 17.37
C LEU A 117 -1.98 6.18 16.89
N ALA A 118 -2.46 5.28 17.75
CA ALA A 118 -3.54 4.34 17.43
C ALA A 118 -4.87 5.07 17.12
N LEU A 119 -5.27 6.06 17.94
CA LEU A 119 -6.42 6.93 17.65
C LEU A 119 -6.26 7.65 16.30
N GLY A 120 -5.03 8.08 16.00
CA GLY A 120 -4.65 8.68 14.72
C GLY A 120 -4.87 7.75 13.52
N ARG A 121 -4.29 6.55 13.55
CA ARG A 121 -4.39 5.57 12.46
C ARG A 121 -5.81 5.05 12.23
N LEU A 122 -6.63 4.98 13.27
CA LEU A 122 -8.04 4.63 13.14
C LEU A 122 -8.90 5.77 12.52
N GLY A 123 -8.35 6.99 12.35
CA GLY A 123 -8.97 8.07 11.56
C GLY A 123 -10.27 8.67 12.11
N ASN A 124 -10.75 8.22 13.27
CA ASN A 124 -12.05 8.62 13.80
C ASN A 124 -12.02 10.05 14.38
N LYS A 125 -12.89 10.92 13.85
CA LYS A 125 -13.05 12.32 14.29
C LYS A 125 -13.37 12.48 15.78
N ILE A 126 -13.95 11.47 16.44
CA ILE A 126 -14.17 11.48 17.89
C ILE A 126 -12.82 11.51 18.63
N GLY A 127 -11.85 10.70 18.19
CA GLY A 127 -10.52 10.61 18.79
C GLY A 127 -9.73 11.91 18.73
N ALA A 128 -10.04 12.82 17.79
CA ALA A 128 -9.43 14.14 17.74
C ALA A 128 -9.65 14.94 19.04
N LYS A 129 -10.85 14.90 19.64
CA LYS A 129 -11.14 15.59 20.92
C LYS A 129 -10.34 15.03 22.09
N THR A 130 -9.99 13.75 22.03
CA THR A 130 -9.16 13.08 23.04
C THR A 130 -7.67 13.43 22.82
N ILE A 131 -7.22 13.46 21.56
CA ILE A 131 -5.87 13.89 21.18
C ILE A 131 -5.62 15.38 21.51
N HIS A 132 -6.62 16.26 21.34
CA HIS A 132 -6.57 17.67 21.78
C HIS A 132 -6.18 17.77 23.27
N LYS A 133 -6.96 17.11 24.15
CA LYS A 133 -6.67 17.05 25.59
C LYS A 133 -5.27 16.49 25.90
N MET A 134 -4.74 15.61 25.07
CA MET A 134 -3.38 15.09 25.25
C MET A 134 -2.32 16.14 24.89
N ILE A 135 -2.53 16.94 23.84
CA ILE A 135 -1.65 18.08 23.51
C ILE A 135 -1.61 19.10 24.66
N ASP A 136 -2.77 19.40 25.27
CA ASP A 136 -2.92 20.47 26.27
C ASP A 136 -2.22 20.20 27.61
N ARG A 137 -1.99 18.93 27.97
CA ARG A 137 -1.59 18.53 29.34
C ARG A 137 -0.39 17.59 29.42
N ASP A 138 0.01 16.96 28.32
CA ASP A 138 1.10 15.98 28.33
C ASP A 138 2.44 16.57 27.89
N GLY A 139 3.53 15.94 28.32
CA GLY A 139 4.89 16.29 27.94
C GLY A 139 5.20 16.04 26.45
N GLU A 140 6.28 16.67 25.99
CA GLU A 140 6.71 16.76 24.59
C GLU A 140 6.58 15.47 23.76
N TYR A 141 7.11 14.35 24.24
CA TYR A 141 7.04 13.04 23.56
C TYR A 141 5.59 12.60 23.25
N VAL A 142 4.64 12.92 24.13
CA VAL A 142 3.21 12.62 23.90
C VAL A 142 2.61 13.67 22.98
N ARG A 143 3.01 14.95 23.06
CA ARG A 143 2.55 15.99 22.12
C ARG A 143 2.97 15.67 20.68
N GLN A 144 4.21 15.25 20.44
CA GLN A 144 4.69 14.82 19.12
C GLN A 144 3.81 13.69 18.55
N ALA A 145 3.57 12.64 19.34
CA ALA A 145 2.70 11.54 18.98
C ALA A 145 1.23 11.97 18.78
N ALA A 146 0.74 12.93 19.57
CA ALA A 146 -0.59 13.51 19.46
C ALA A 146 -0.75 14.34 18.19
N TYR A 147 0.19 15.23 17.88
CA TYR A 147 0.22 15.99 16.62
C TYR A 147 0.29 15.07 15.40
N LYS A 148 1.12 14.02 15.45
CA LYS A 148 1.17 12.98 14.40
C LYS A 148 -0.18 12.31 14.20
N GLY A 149 -0.83 11.86 15.28
CA GLY A 149 -2.16 11.25 15.21
C GLY A 149 -3.25 12.21 14.74
N LEU A 150 -3.18 13.49 15.14
CA LEU A 150 -4.10 14.54 14.71
C LEU A 150 -3.95 14.83 13.20
N ALA A 151 -2.71 14.84 12.71
CA ALA A 151 -2.37 14.96 11.29
C ALA A 151 -2.70 13.70 10.48
N ASP A 152 -2.78 12.53 11.12
CA ASP A 152 -3.31 11.32 10.48
C ASP A 152 -4.85 11.39 10.30
N ILE A 153 -5.60 11.89 11.30
CA ILE A 153 -7.06 12.12 11.22
C ILE A 153 -7.43 13.28 10.27
N GLY A 154 -6.72 14.42 10.33
CA GLY A 154 -6.98 15.58 9.48
C GLY A 154 -8.30 16.34 9.76
N SER A 155 -8.87 16.24 10.96
CA SER A 155 -10.18 16.84 11.25
C SER A 155 -10.13 18.38 11.26
N ARG A 156 -11.07 19.01 10.55
CA ARG A 156 -11.33 20.47 10.53
C ARG A 156 -11.42 21.10 11.93
N SER A 157 -11.91 20.34 12.91
CA SER A 157 -11.97 20.73 14.33
C SER A 157 -10.61 20.89 15.01
N SER A 158 -9.50 20.80 14.27
CA SER A 158 -8.13 20.79 14.77
C SER A 158 -7.28 21.92 14.17
N LEU A 159 -7.89 22.83 13.39
CA LEU A 159 -7.20 23.93 12.72
C LEU A 159 -6.38 24.78 13.69
N GLU A 160 -6.94 25.18 14.84
CA GLU A 160 -6.22 25.96 15.85
C GLU A 160 -4.98 25.24 16.39
N TYR A 161 -5.08 23.93 16.63
CA TYR A 161 -3.92 23.11 17.00
C TYR A 161 -2.89 23.11 15.88
N PHE A 162 -3.30 22.95 14.62
CA PHE A 162 -2.35 23.00 13.51
C PHE A 162 -1.69 24.38 13.37
N TYR A 163 -2.44 25.48 13.47
CA TYR A 163 -1.93 26.85 13.43
C TYR A 163 -1.00 27.20 14.61
N ALA A 164 -1.24 26.61 15.79
CA ALA A 164 -0.33 26.70 16.93
C ALA A 164 0.94 25.86 16.71
N GLY A 165 0.80 24.59 16.35
CA GLY A 165 1.92 23.67 16.12
C GLY A 165 2.84 24.09 14.97
N ALA A 166 2.31 24.77 13.93
CA ALA A 166 3.11 25.36 12.86
C ALA A 166 4.07 26.48 13.33
N LYS A 167 3.87 27.02 14.54
CA LYS A 167 4.73 27.99 15.22
C LYS A 167 5.62 27.35 16.30
N SER A 168 5.60 26.02 16.46
CA SER A 168 6.35 25.34 17.51
C SER A 168 7.86 25.38 17.27
N SER A 169 8.65 25.41 18.35
CA SER A 169 10.10 25.17 18.31
C SER A 169 10.42 23.72 17.88
N ASP A 170 9.57 22.78 18.27
CA ASP A 170 9.64 21.37 17.89
C ASP A 170 9.38 21.19 16.38
N ARG A 171 10.38 20.63 15.68
CA ARG A 171 10.34 20.39 14.23
C ARG A 171 9.26 19.39 13.83
N ASP A 172 9.13 18.30 14.57
CA ASP A 172 8.18 17.23 14.26
C ASP A 172 6.75 17.76 14.40
N ILE A 173 6.47 18.55 15.45
CA ILE A 173 5.18 19.23 15.62
C ILE A 173 4.89 20.19 14.45
N ARG A 174 5.87 20.97 13.96
CA ARG A 174 5.66 21.80 12.75
C ARG A 174 5.30 20.94 11.53
N VAL A 175 6.10 19.92 11.22
CA VAL A 175 5.88 19.06 10.04
C VAL A 175 4.51 18.36 10.11
N TYR A 176 4.13 17.82 11.27
CA TYR A 176 2.79 17.23 11.44
C TYR A 176 1.68 18.27 11.31
N SER A 177 1.85 19.51 11.78
CA SER A 177 0.88 20.58 11.55
C SER A 177 0.63 20.89 10.07
N PHE A 178 1.68 21.07 9.26
CA PHE A 178 1.53 21.31 7.81
C PHE A 178 0.90 20.09 7.10
N ARG A 179 1.30 18.86 7.47
CA ARG A 179 0.68 17.62 6.96
C ARG A 179 -0.80 17.49 7.35
N GLY A 180 -1.17 17.96 8.54
CA GLY A 180 -2.54 17.98 9.05
C GLY A 180 -3.43 19.00 8.35
N MET A 181 -2.93 20.23 8.17
CA MET A 181 -3.59 21.32 7.42
C MET A 181 -4.09 20.85 6.05
N GLY A 182 -3.25 20.14 5.30
CA GLY A 182 -3.61 19.58 3.98
C GLY A 182 -4.92 18.80 3.97
N LYS A 183 -5.12 17.92 4.95
CA LYS A 183 -6.31 17.05 5.02
C LYS A 183 -7.59 17.77 5.49
N THR A 184 -7.48 18.94 6.10
CA THR A 184 -8.66 19.70 6.58
C THR A 184 -9.50 20.29 5.45
N MET A 185 -8.91 20.44 4.26
CA MET A 185 -9.49 21.13 3.11
C MET A 185 -10.03 22.53 3.47
N ASP A 186 -9.29 23.25 4.33
CA ASP A 186 -9.63 24.61 4.77
C ASP A 186 -8.95 25.69 3.91
N PRO A 187 -9.69 26.70 3.39
CA PRO A 187 -9.10 27.74 2.55
C PRO A 187 -7.98 28.55 3.23
N GLY A 188 -8.10 28.84 4.52
CA GLY A 188 -7.05 29.53 5.30
C GLY A 188 -5.84 28.62 5.52
N ALA A 189 -6.08 27.33 5.76
CA ALA A 189 -4.99 26.35 5.85
C ALA A 189 -4.26 26.20 4.50
N ARG A 190 -4.97 26.21 3.35
CA ARG A 190 -4.36 26.25 2.01
C ARG A 190 -3.49 27.49 1.82
N GLU A 191 -3.95 28.65 2.26
CA GLU A 191 -3.16 29.88 2.20
C GLU A 191 -1.85 29.76 3.02
N VAL A 192 -1.90 29.12 4.19
CA VAL A 192 -0.69 28.83 5.00
C VAL A 192 0.25 27.85 4.29
N LEU A 193 -0.28 26.79 3.65
CA LEU A 193 0.55 25.86 2.84
C LEU A 193 1.27 26.62 1.71
N LEU A 194 0.57 27.48 0.98
CA LEU A 194 1.12 28.26 -0.12
C LEU A 194 2.15 29.30 0.35
N LYS A 195 1.81 30.14 1.34
CA LYS A 195 2.61 31.31 1.74
C LYS A 195 3.75 31.00 2.71
N LYS A 196 3.68 29.89 3.45
CA LYS A 196 4.67 29.51 4.49
C LYS A 196 5.19 28.08 4.36
N GLY A 197 4.43 27.20 3.72
CA GLY A 197 4.79 25.79 3.56
C GLY A 197 5.77 25.57 2.42
N LEU A 198 5.41 26.02 1.22
CA LEU A 198 6.24 25.93 0.01
C LEU A 198 7.52 26.76 0.06
N THR A 199 7.52 27.81 0.89
CA THR A 199 8.60 28.78 1.08
C THR A 199 9.47 28.50 2.31
N SER A 200 9.35 27.33 2.94
CA SER A 200 10.13 26.95 4.12
C SER A 200 11.50 26.39 3.76
N ASP A 201 12.53 26.74 4.53
CA ASP A 201 13.86 26.11 4.44
C ASP A 201 13.83 24.62 4.83
N ASP A 202 12.81 24.18 5.57
CA ASP A 202 12.64 22.79 5.97
C ASP A 202 11.94 21.98 4.88
N LYS A 203 12.72 21.14 4.18
CA LYS A 203 12.23 20.27 3.09
C LYS A 203 11.04 19.41 3.48
N GLU A 204 10.92 18.96 4.74
CA GLU A 204 9.75 18.19 5.18
C GLU A 204 8.48 19.04 5.29
N ILE A 205 8.61 20.34 5.59
CA ILE A 205 7.48 21.28 5.57
C ILE A 205 7.05 21.57 4.12
N VAL A 206 8.00 21.77 3.20
CA VAL A 206 7.73 21.93 1.76
C VAL A 206 7.02 20.69 1.20
N LYS A 207 7.60 19.50 1.44
CA LYS A 207 7.06 18.18 1.08
C LYS A 207 5.66 17.95 1.65
N ALA A 208 5.44 18.20 2.95
CA ALA A 208 4.13 18.11 3.58
C ALA A 208 3.10 19.07 2.97
N SER A 209 3.55 20.24 2.47
CA SER A 209 2.69 21.26 1.86
C SER A 209 2.32 20.93 0.41
N ILE A 210 3.26 20.45 -0.41
CA ILE A 210 2.99 19.89 -1.75
C ILE A 210 1.96 18.76 -1.64
N LEU A 211 2.22 17.81 -0.75
CA LEU A 211 1.33 16.68 -0.45
C LEU A 211 -0.03 17.14 0.11
N GLY A 212 -0.06 18.24 0.86
CA GLY A 212 -1.27 18.83 1.42
C GLY A 212 -2.15 19.51 0.36
N LEU A 213 -1.55 20.30 -0.53
CA LEU A 213 -2.24 20.96 -1.65
C LEU A 213 -2.92 19.94 -2.58
N GLY A 214 -2.31 18.77 -2.78
CA GLY A 214 -2.91 17.66 -3.54
C GLY A 214 -4.31 17.22 -3.06
N TYR A 215 -4.70 17.49 -1.80
CA TYR A 215 -6.06 17.21 -1.32
C TYR A 215 -7.11 18.27 -1.70
N TYR A 216 -6.72 19.49 -2.07
CA TYR A 216 -7.65 20.58 -2.34
C TYR A 216 -8.28 20.53 -3.74
N GLN A 217 -7.64 19.81 -4.67
CA GLN A 217 -8.13 19.61 -6.05
C GLN A 217 -8.35 20.91 -6.86
N VAL A 218 -7.66 21.99 -6.46
CA VAL A 218 -7.71 23.32 -7.07
C VAL A 218 -6.85 23.33 -8.35
N PRO A 219 -7.41 23.58 -9.55
CA PRO A 219 -6.71 23.44 -10.83
C PRO A 219 -5.40 24.23 -10.95
N GLU A 220 -5.30 25.36 -10.25
CA GLU A 220 -4.13 26.23 -10.23
C GLU A 220 -2.91 25.57 -9.56
N ASP A 221 -3.13 24.69 -8.57
CA ASP A 221 -2.07 23.96 -7.86
C ASP A 221 -1.35 22.95 -8.77
N ILE A 222 -1.93 22.60 -9.93
CA ILE A 222 -1.29 21.73 -10.92
C ILE A 222 0.03 22.34 -11.44
N ARG A 223 0.13 23.68 -11.59
CA ARG A 223 1.38 24.33 -11.99
C ARG A 223 2.48 24.10 -10.95
N ILE A 224 2.16 24.34 -9.68
CA ILE A 224 3.04 24.11 -8.54
C ILE A 224 3.57 22.67 -8.54
N PHE A 225 2.70 21.68 -8.82
CA PHE A 225 3.14 20.29 -8.91
C PHE A 225 4.05 20.03 -10.11
N ILE A 226 3.83 20.65 -11.27
CA ILE A 226 4.74 20.54 -12.43
C ILE A 226 6.12 21.14 -12.08
N ASP A 227 6.15 22.26 -11.37
CA ASP A 227 7.40 22.94 -10.99
C ASP A 227 8.23 22.08 -10.04
N TYR A 228 7.65 21.53 -8.96
CA TYR A 228 8.34 20.61 -8.07
C TYR A 228 8.69 19.25 -8.72
N LEU A 229 7.86 18.77 -9.65
CA LEU A 229 8.14 17.58 -10.45
C LEU A 229 9.37 17.74 -11.35
N ASN A 230 9.71 18.99 -11.72
CA ASN A 230 10.91 19.34 -12.48
C ASN A 230 12.06 19.86 -11.60
N SER A 231 11.92 19.86 -10.27
CA SER A 231 12.97 20.32 -9.35
C SER A 231 14.14 19.34 -9.25
N ASN A 232 15.30 19.82 -8.79
CA ASN A 232 16.51 19.00 -8.62
C ASN A 232 16.47 18.06 -7.41
N ASP A 233 15.40 18.08 -6.61
CA ASP A 233 15.28 17.28 -5.38
C ASP A 233 14.36 16.08 -5.60
N GLU A 234 14.91 14.87 -5.55
CA GLU A 234 14.17 13.63 -5.84
C GLU A 234 13.02 13.36 -4.85
N GLU A 235 13.09 13.87 -3.61
CA GLU A 235 11.99 13.74 -2.65
C GLU A 235 10.85 14.72 -2.96
N LEU A 236 11.17 15.94 -3.40
CA LEU A 236 10.16 16.89 -3.87
C LEU A 236 9.53 16.46 -5.20
N GLN A 237 10.29 15.83 -6.10
CA GLN A 237 9.76 15.18 -7.29
C GLN A 237 8.74 14.08 -6.91
N LYS A 238 9.09 13.18 -5.97
CA LYS A 238 8.18 12.13 -5.48
C LYS A 238 6.93 12.72 -4.81
N ALA A 239 7.10 13.77 -4.01
CA ALA A 239 5.98 14.50 -3.40
C ALA A 239 5.03 15.10 -4.45
N ALA A 240 5.56 15.65 -5.56
CA ALA A 240 4.76 16.15 -6.66
C ALA A 240 4.01 15.03 -7.41
N VAL A 241 4.64 13.87 -7.65
CA VAL A 241 3.99 12.68 -8.22
C VAL A 241 2.83 12.19 -7.35
N GLU A 242 3.00 12.18 -6.02
CA GLU A 242 1.92 11.81 -5.11
C GLU A 242 0.83 12.89 -5.02
N ALA A 243 1.18 14.17 -5.02
CA ALA A 243 0.22 15.28 -5.03
C ALA A 243 -0.65 15.28 -6.30
N LEU A 244 -0.06 15.03 -7.49
CA LEU A 244 -0.81 14.82 -8.74
C LEU A 244 -1.76 13.61 -8.65
N GLY A 245 -1.35 12.52 -8.00
CA GLY A 245 -2.21 11.38 -7.71
C GLY A 245 -3.41 11.75 -6.83
N ARG A 246 -3.16 12.43 -5.70
CA ARG A 246 -4.17 12.92 -4.75
C ARG A 246 -5.14 13.94 -5.37
N HIS A 247 -4.66 14.74 -6.32
CA HIS A 247 -5.42 15.76 -7.04
C HIS A 247 -6.52 15.16 -7.94
N LYS A 248 -6.34 13.92 -8.42
CA LYS A 248 -7.32 13.06 -9.13
C LYS A 248 -7.94 13.58 -10.43
N THR A 249 -7.72 14.84 -10.83
CA THR A 249 -8.27 15.36 -12.10
C THR A 249 -7.63 14.69 -13.31
N ARG A 250 -8.38 14.64 -14.43
CA ARG A 250 -7.91 14.12 -15.72
C ARG A 250 -6.57 14.74 -16.16
N THR A 251 -6.36 16.02 -15.87
CA THR A 251 -5.13 16.74 -16.19
C THR A 251 -3.94 16.20 -15.40
N SER A 252 -4.09 16.00 -14.08
CA SER A 252 -3.03 15.43 -13.23
C SER A 252 -2.70 13.99 -13.63
N MET A 253 -3.69 13.17 -13.98
CA MET A 253 -3.47 11.81 -14.49
C MET A 253 -2.70 11.81 -15.82
N LYS A 254 -3.00 12.75 -16.73
CA LYS A 254 -2.26 12.89 -17.99
C LYS A 254 -0.81 13.34 -17.77
N ILE A 255 -0.57 14.28 -16.84
CA ILE A 255 0.79 14.69 -16.46
C ILE A 255 1.59 13.51 -15.89
N LEU A 256 0.95 12.62 -15.12
CA LEU A 256 1.59 11.38 -14.63
C LEU A 256 1.95 10.41 -15.78
N GLU A 257 1.05 10.20 -16.74
CA GLU A 257 1.33 9.40 -17.94
C GLU A 257 2.52 9.94 -18.75
N ASP A 258 2.54 11.26 -19.01
CA ASP A 258 3.61 11.91 -19.78
C ASP A 258 4.94 11.98 -19.02
N SER A 259 4.87 11.97 -17.68
CA SER A 259 6.04 11.90 -16.80
C SER A 259 6.65 10.50 -16.73
N PHE A 260 5.86 9.43 -16.93
CA PHE A 260 6.41 8.07 -16.98
C PHE A 260 7.38 7.89 -18.16
N ALA A 261 7.07 8.50 -19.29
CA ALA A 261 7.94 8.51 -20.46
C ALA A 261 9.22 9.32 -20.20
N SER A 262 9.08 10.55 -19.68
CA SER A 262 10.17 11.53 -19.57
C SER A 262 11.05 11.42 -18.32
N LYS A 263 10.58 10.81 -17.21
CA LYS A 263 11.30 10.73 -15.93
C LYS A 263 11.52 9.28 -15.48
N PRO A 264 12.60 8.61 -15.93
CA PRO A 264 12.83 7.19 -15.66
C PRO A 264 13.00 6.87 -14.17
N ASN A 265 13.57 7.79 -13.38
CA ASN A 265 13.74 7.66 -11.93
C ASN A 265 12.40 7.61 -11.16
N LEU A 266 11.34 8.23 -11.69
CA LEU A 266 10.03 8.30 -11.03
C LEU A 266 9.06 7.18 -11.44
N ARG A 267 9.45 6.29 -12.37
CA ARG A 267 8.54 5.29 -12.97
C ARG A 267 7.80 4.43 -11.95
N ALA A 268 8.52 3.83 -10.98
CA ALA A 268 7.90 3.02 -9.94
C ALA A 268 6.88 3.84 -9.11
N GLN A 269 7.26 5.06 -8.69
CA GLN A 269 6.40 5.97 -7.93
C GLN A 269 5.13 6.35 -8.72
N ILE A 270 5.25 6.64 -10.02
CA ILE A 270 4.11 6.96 -10.90
C ILE A 270 3.18 5.76 -11.05
N LEU A 271 3.72 4.55 -11.24
CA LEU A 271 2.91 3.34 -11.34
C LEU A 271 2.18 3.01 -10.02
N ASP A 272 2.81 3.28 -8.87
CA ASP A 272 2.17 3.09 -7.57
C ASP A 272 1.10 4.15 -7.28
N THR A 273 1.33 5.45 -7.53
CA THR A 273 0.31 6.49 -7.28
C THR A 273 -0.90 6.37 -8.21
N LEU A 274 -0.72 5.85 -9.44
CA LEU A 274 -1.82 5.39 -10.29
C LEU A 274 -2.56 4.21 -9.64
N THR A 275 -1.84 3.17 -9.21
CA THR A 275 -2.42 1.96 -8.59
C THR A 275 -3.21 2.25 -7.31
N GLU A 276 -2.82 3.25 -6.53
CA GLU A 276 -3.52 3.65 -5.32
C GLU A 276 -4.93 4.23 -5.56
N GLN A 277 -5.18 4.86 -6.73
CA GLN A 277 -6.46 5.51 -7.00
C GLN A 277 -7.62 4.52 -7.20
N LYS A 278 -7.32 3.28 -7.61
CA LYS A 278 -8.30 2.17 -7.75
C LYS A 278 -9.53 2.50 -8.64
N ASN A 279 -9.39 3.44 -9.57
CA ASN A 279 -10.44 3.90 -10.47
C ASN A 279 -10.18 3.49 -11.94
N SER A 280 -11.17 3.73 -12.81
CA SER A 280 -11.08 3.41 -14.24
C SER A 280 -9.97 4.21 -14.94
N PHE A 281 -9.72 5.46 -14.53
CA PHE A 281 -8.62 6.27 -15.06
C PHE A 281 -7.27 5.61 -14.87
N ALA A 282 -6.96 5.12 -13.67
CA ALA A 282 -5.71 4.42 -13.39
C ALA A 282 -5.53 3.16 -14.25
N ILE A 283 -6.58 2.36 -14.42
CA ILE A 283 -6.53 1.16 -15.27
C ILE A 283 -6.27 1.53 -16.73
N PHE A 284 -6.95 2.55 -17.27
CA PHE A 284 -6.76 2.99 -18.65
C PHE A 284 -5.41 3.70 -18.87
N ALA A 285 -4.89 4.42 -17.87
CA ALA A 285 -3.55 5.02 -17.88
C ALA A 285 -2.47 3.93 -17.93
N LEU A 286 -2.54 2.94 -17.03
CA LEU A 286 -1.63 1.79 -17.01
C LEU A 286 -1.64 1.01 -18.34
N LEU A 287 -2.81 0.89 -18.98
CA LEU A 287 -2.91 0.26 -20.30
C LEU A 287 -2.29 1.12 -21.41
N ARG A 288 -2.50 2.44 -21.45
CA ARG A 288 -1.78 3.32 -22.40
C ARG A 288 -0.26 3.26 -22.21
N ILE A 289 0.22 3.21 -20.97
CA ILE A 289 1.66 3.08 -20.68
C ILE A 289 2.18 1.71 -21.15
N LEU A 290 1.43 0.62 -20.91
CA LEU A 290 1.78 -0.72 -21.40
C LEU A 290 1.84 -0.78 -22.93
N ASP A 291 0.92 -0.12 -23.62
CA ASP A 291 0.89 -0.05 -25.10
C ASP A 291 2.17 0.62 -25.63
N ALA A 292 2.49 1.80 -25.10
CA ALA A 292 3.66 2.58 -25.48
C ALA A 292 5.01 1.93 -25.08
N ASN A 293 5.01 1.00 -24.12
CA ASN A 293 6.21 0.34 -23.60
C ASN A 293 6.21 -1.18 -23.84
N SER A 294 5.42 -1.66 -24.80
CA SER A 294 5.24 -3.09 -25.13
C SER A 294 6.53 -3.81 -25.53
N ASN A 295 7.56 -3.09 -25.98
CA ASN A 295 8.90 -3.61 -26.25
C ASN A 295 9.74 -3.90 -24.99
N SER A 296 9.31 -3.44 -23.79
CA SER A 296 10.05 -3.58 -22.54
C SER A 296 9.40 -4.61 -21.63
N GLU A 297 9.93 -5.83 -21.64
CA GLU A 297 9.42 -6.95 -20.83
C GLU A 297 9.37 -6.62 -19.32
N SER A 298 10.34 -5.84 -18.82
CA SER A 298 10.39 -5.37 -17.43
C SER A 298 9.18 -4.47 -17.09
N ILE A 299 8.93 -3.44 -17.90
CA ILE A 299 7.79 -2.53 -17.71
C ILE A 299 6.46 -3.29 -17.89
N THR A 300 6.37 -4.19 -18.86
CA THR A 300 5.19 -5.03 -19.08
C THR A 300 4.88 -5.93 -17.87
N LYS A 301 5.90 -6.60 -17.29
CA LYS A 301 5.76 -7.36 -16.03
C LYS A 301 5.32 -6.47 -14.88
N GLU A 302 5.96 -5.31 -14.73
CA GLU A 302 5.70 -4.37 -13.64
C GLU A 302 4.26 -3.81 -13.67
N ILE A 303 3.75 -3.46 -14.84
CA ILE A 303 2.37 -2.99 -15.02
C ILE A 303 1.37 -4.15 -14.86
N SER A 304 1.67 -5.35 -15.36
CA SER A 304 0.80 -6.53 -15.23
C SER A 304 0.52 -6.88 -13.76
N ILE A 305 1.54 -6.78 -12.89
CA ILE A 305 1.38 -6.98 -11.44
C ILE A 305 0.40 -5.95 -10.85
N ARG A 306 0.46 -4.69 -11.29
CA ARG A 306 -0.40 -3.60 -10.80
C ARG A 306 -1.84 -3.69 -11.34
N LEU A 307 -2.03 -4.07 -12.61
CA LEU A 307 -3.34 -4.40 -13.18
C LEU A 307 -3.99 -5.60 -12.45
N PHE A 308 -3.20 -6.61 -12.06
CA PHE A 308 -3.67 -7.72 -11.22
C PHE A 308 -4.07 -7.26 -9.80
N ARG A 309 -3.26 -6.41 -9.14
CA ARG A 309 -3.60 -5.79 -7.83
C ARG A 309 -4.91 -4.98 -7.90
N LEU A 310 -5.15 -4.29 -9.01
CA LEU A 310 -6.39 -3.55 -9.31
C LEU A 310 -7.59 -4.45 -9.66
N LYS A 311 -7.40 -5.78 -9.78
CA LYS A 311 -8.41 -6.73 -10.27
C LYS A 311 -9.00 -6.31 -11.62
N ALA A 312 -8.17 -5.76 -12.51
CA ALA A 312 -8.56 -5.21 -13.82
C ALA A 312 -8.90 -6.31 -14.85
N PHE A 313 -9.75 -7.28 -14.48
CA PHE A 313 -10.08 -8.43 -15.31
C PHE A 313 -11.19 -8.14 -16.32
N GLY A 314 -11.13 -8.85 -17.45
CA GLY A 314 -12.09 -8.77 -18.55
C GLY A 314 -11.47 -8.30 -19.85
N LYS A 315 -12.31 -7.82 -20.77
CA LYS A 315 -11.87 -7.33 -22.08
C LYS A 315 -11.72 -5.80 -22.06
N TYR A 316 -10.63 -5.32 -22.64
CA TYR A 316 -10.31 -3.90 -22.81
C TYR A 316 -10.00 -3.66 -24.29
N MET A 317 -10.21 -2.44 -24.76
CA MET A 317 -9.87 -2.02 -26.12
C MET A 317 -8.95 -0.81 -26.09
N THR A 318 -8.08 -0.72 -27.10
CA THR A 318 -7.38 0.51 -27.50
C THR A 318 -7.88 0.89 -28.89
N VAL A 319 -8.17 2.18 -29.12
CA VAL A 319 -8.59 2.72 -30.41
C VAL A 319 -7.37 2.87 -31.33
N ILE A 320 -7.44 2.32 -32.54
CA ILE A 320 -6.32 2.31 -33.51
C ILE A 320 -6.52 3.24 -34.73
N SER A 321 -7.66 3.94 -34.82
CA SER A 321 -7.94 4.95 -35.84
C SER A 321 -8.32 6.27 -35.18
N ASP A 322 -7.83 7.39 -35.73
CA ASP A 322 -8.35 8.70 -35.37
C ASP A 322 -9.83 8.85 -35.80
N LYS A 323 -10.54 9.78 -35.16
CA LYS A 323 -11.97 10.11 -35.39
C LYS A 323 -12.90 8.90 -35.40
N THR A 324 -12.59 7.90 -34.58
CA THR A 324 -13.39 6.67 -34.47
C THR A 324 -14.75 6.99 -33.83
N PRO A 325 -15.89 6.75 -34.49
CA PRO A 325 -17.19 7.19 -33.98
C PRO A 325 -17.68 6.33 -32.83
N LEU A 326 -17.95 6.95 -31.67
CA LEU A 326 -18.68 6.33 -30.55
C LEU A 326 -20.18 6.58 -30.74
N MET A 327 -20.92 5.53 -31.10
CA MET A 327 -22.35 5.60 -31.42
C MET A 327 -23.23 5.29 -30.19
N ARG A 328 -24.47 5.81 -30.14
CA ARG A 328 -25.46 5.38 -29.14
C ARG A 328 -25.92 3.93 -29.35
N GLU A 329 -25.95 3.47 -30.59
CA GLU A 329 -26.52 2.18 -31.00
C GLU A 329 -25.63 1.49 -32.07
N PRO A 330 -25.70 0.15 -32.21
CA PRO A 330 -24.75 -0.62 -33.03
C PRO A 330 -25.14 -0.67 -34.52
N TYR A 331 -25.26 0.49 -35.19
CA TYR A 331 -25.50 0.53 -36.63
C TYR A 331 -24.95 1.80 -37.31
N VAL A 332 -24.83 1.76 -38.63
CA VAL A 332 -24.33 2.87 -39.46
C VAL A 332 -25.37 3.99 -39.49
N GLY A 333 -24.97 5.22 -39.12
CA GLY A 333 -25.87 6.37 -39.05
C GLY A 333 -26.62 6.53 -37.72
N ALA A 334 -26.42 5.64 -36.74
CA ALA A 334 -26.88 5.86 -35.37
C ALA A 334 -26.34 7.18 -34.78
N GLN A 335 -27.03 7.76 -33.80
CA GLN A 335 -26.61 9.05 -33.22
C GLN A 335 -25.20 8.93 -32.60
N LYS A 336 -24.26 9.72 -33.12
CA LYS A 336 -22.89 9.81 -32.59
C LYS A 336 -22.90 10.54 -31.25
N ILE A 337 -22.22 9.97 -30.25
CA ILE A 337 -22.00 10.56 -28.93
C ILE A 337 -20.80 11.51 -28.98
N ARG A 338 -19.66 11.01 -29.47
CA ARG A 338 -18.44 11.76 -29.77
C ARG A 338 -17.54 10.95 -30.69
N ASP A 339 -16.46 11.56 -31.14
CA ASP A 339 -15.34 10.83 -31.73
C ASP A 339 -14.36 10.37 -30.63
N LEU A 340 -13.66 9.26 -30.90
CA LEU A 340 -12.54 8.75 -30.13
C LEU A 340 -11.24 9.03 -30.89
N GLU A 341 -10.21 9.49 -30.16
CA GLU A 341 -8.85 9.65 -30.68
C GLU A 341 -8.09 8.31 -30.66
N ILE A 342 -7.06 8.20 -31.49
CA ILE A 342 -6.11 7.08 -31.45
C ILE A 342 -5.44 6.97 -30.07
N GLY A 343 -5.27 5.74 -29.57
CA GLY A 343 -4.72 5.49 -28.23
C GLY A 343 -5.72 5.71 -27.07
N GLU A 344 -6.98 6.09 -27.33
CA GLU A 344 -8.00 6.02 -26.29
C GLU A 344 -8.25 4.56 -25.87
N VAL A 345 -8.43 4.34 -24.56
CA VAL A 345 -8.62 3.02 -23.96
C VAL A 345 -9.98 2.96 -23.27
N GLY A 346 -10.67 1.82 -23.41
CA GLY A 346 -11.94 1.55 -22.75
C GLY A 346 -12.09 0.10 -22.30
N LYS A 347 -13.08 -0.16 -21.43
CA LYS A 347 -13.50 -1.51 -21.06
C LYS A 347 -14.59 -2.00 -22.01
N VAL A 348 -14.45 -3.19 -22.56
CA VAL A 348 -15.48 -3.81 -23.40
C VAL A 348 -16.52 -4.46 -22.49
N LEU A 349 -17.77 -4.00 -22.62
CA LEU A 349 -18.93 -4.49 -21.87
C LEU A 349 -19.70 -5.58 -22.61
N GLY A 350 -19.66 -5.59 -23.94
CA GLY A 350 -20.43 -6.52 -24.77
C GLY A 350 -20.09 -6.43 -26.25
N LYS A 351 -20.81 -7.21 -27.05
CA LYS A 351 -20.65 -7.39 -28.50
C LYS A 351 -22.06 -7.45 -29.13
N SER A 352 -22.24 -6.97 -30.36
CA SER A 352 -23.49 -7.11 -31.10
C SER A 352 -23.79 -8.59 -31.39
N SER A 353 -25.09 -8.91 -31.52
CA SER A 353 -25.57 -10.24 -31.87
C SER A 353 -25.19 -10.63 -33.31
N ALA A 354 -25.30 -9.68 -34.24
CA ALA A 354 -24.90 -9.83 -35.64
C ALA A 354 -23.58 -9.12 -35.95
N ALA A 355 -22.90 -9.58 -37.00
CA ALA A 355 -21.87 -8.83 -37.70
C ALA A 355 -22.51 -7.83 -38.67
N TYR A 356 -21.74 -6.81 -39.07
CA TYR A 356 -22.16 -5.72 -39.95
C TYR A 356 -21.09 -5.53 -41.02
N ILE A 357 -21.52 -5.41 -42.28
CA ILE A 357 -20.64 -5.17 -43.42
C ILE A 357 -20.64 -3.67 -43.71
N ILE A 358 -19.51 -2.99 -43.44
CA ILE A 358 -19.36 -1.55 -43.60
C ILE A 358 -18.33 -1.25 -44.70
N PRO A 359 -18.62 -0.36 -45.67
CA PRO A 359 -17.63 0.13 -46.61
C PRO A 359 -16.66 1.11 -45.90
N ILE A 360 -15.38 0.76 -45.83
CA ILE A 360 -14.30 1.57 -45.27
C ILE A 360 -13.16 1.55 -46.30
N ASP A 361 -12.68 2.73 -46.71
CA ASP A 361 -11.58 2.91 -47.69
C ASP A 361 -11.78 2.08 -48.99
N GLY A 362 -13.01 2.08 -49.50
CA GLY A 362 -13.41 1.32 -50.70
C GLY A 362 -13.56 -0.19 -50.50
N LYS A 363 -13.23 -0.74 -49.33
CA LYS A 363 -13.33 -2.17 -49.00
C LYS A 363 -14.55 -2.44 -48.12
N ARG A 364 -15.30 -3.51 -48.42
CA ARG A 364 -16.34 -4.02 -47.52
C ARG A 364 -15.64 -4.79 -46.39
N ILE A 365 -15.82 -4.33 -45.16
CA ILE A 365 -15.27 -4.96 -43.96
C ILE A 365 -16.42 -5.49 -43.12
N GLU A 366 -16.40 -6.80 -42.86
CA GLU A 366 -17.31 -7.46 -41.93
C GLU A 366 -16.69 -7.51 -40.53
N ASP A 367 -17.35 -6.93 -39.55
CA ASP A 367 -17.00 -7.05 -38.13
C ASP A 367 -18.23 -6.77 -37.26
N PHE A 368 -18.09 -6.84 -35.94
CA PHE A 368 -19.15 -6.61 -34.97
C PHE A 368 -19.01 -5.24 -34.32
N TYR A 369 -20.11 -4.70 -33.80
CA TYR A 369 -20.04 -3.56 -32.89
C TYR A 369 -19.76 -4.04 -31.48
N PHE A 370 -18.84 -3.39 -30.79
CA PHE A 370 -18.52 -3.65 -29.39
C PHE A 370 -19.11 -2.55 -28.51
N LYS A 371 -19.84 -2.95 -27.46
CA LYS A 371 -20.32 -2.01 -26.45
C LYS A 371 -19.16 -1.71 -25.51
N VAL A 372 -18.76 -0.45 -25.41
CA VAL A 372 -17.56 -0.01 -24.69
C VAL A 372 -17.89 1.03 -23.63
N LEU A 373 -17.06 1.06 -22.59
CA LEU A 373 -17.02 2.07 -21.54
C LEU A 373 -15.69 2.82 -21.67
N VAL A 374 -15.74 4.08 -22.10
CA VAL A 374 -14.56 4.95 -22.24
C VAL A 374 -14.69 6.15 -21.28
N ASN A 375 -13.60 6.86 -21.02
CA ASN A 375 -13.65 8.09 -20.23
C ASN A 375 -14.46 9.19 -20.94
N THR A 376 -15.05 10.09 -20.17
CA THR A 376 -15.58 11.36 -20.70
C THR A 376 -14.44 12.31 -21.09
N LYS A 377 -14.73 13.21 -22.04
CA LYS A 377 -13.88 14.36 -22.39
C LYS A 377 -14.47 15.71 -21.95
N TYR A 378 -15.77 15.75 -21.66
CA TYR A 378 -16.47 16.95 -21.20
C TYR A 378 -16.16 17.18 -19.72
N LYS A 379 -15.92 18.44 -19.33
CA LYS A 379 -15.64 18.81 -17.92
C LYS A 379 -16.89 18.63 -17.04
N ASP A 380 -18.05 18.89 -17.62
CA ASP A 380 -19.34 19.04 -16.93
C ASP A 380 -20.19 17.75 -16.98
N ALA A 381 -19.57 16.62 -17.32
CA ALA A 381 -20.25 15.34 -17.39
C ALA A 381 -20.49 14.75 -15.99
N PHE A 382 -21.76 14.47 -15.67
CA PHE A 382 -22.18 13.81 -14.43
C PHE A 382 -21.51 12.45 -14.16
N THR A 383 -20.93 11.81 -15.18
CA THR A 383 -20.21 10.54 -15.06
C THR A 383 -18.81 10.62 -15.65
N GLU A 384 -17.82 10.11 -14.92
CA GLU A 384 -16.41 9.99 -15.36
C GLU A 384 -16.23 9.20 -16.67
N THR A 385 -17.19 8.33 -16.97
CA THR A 385 -17.20 7.44 -18.13
C THR A 385 -18.49 7.57 -18.92
N VAL A 386 -18.43 7.23 -20.20
CA VAL A 386 -19.56 7.18 -21.12
C VAL A 386 -19.61 5.82 -21.82
N GLN A 387 -20.82 5.28 -22.01
CA GLN A 387 -21.04 4.05 -22.76
C GLN A 387 -21.47 4.37 -24.20
N GLY A 388 -21.05 3.53 -25.13
CA GLY A 388 -21.51 3.56 -26.52
C GLY A 388 -21.05 2.32 -27.28
N TRP A 389 -21.24 2.34 -28.59
CA TRP A 389 -20.85 1.26 -29.50
C TRP A 389 -19.79 1.76 -30.48
N VAL A 390 -18.80 0.92 -30.75
CA VAL A 390 -17.74 1.18 -31.75
C VAL A 390 -17.59 -0.06 -32.64
N PHE A 391 -17.42 0.14 -33.93
CA PHE A 391 -17.19 -0.95 -34.89
C PHE A 391 -15.79 -1.57 -34.72
N GLY A 392 -15.72 -2.90 -34.67
CA GLY A 392 -14.52 -3.64 -34.25
C GLY A 392 -13.25 -3.33 -35.04
N LYS A 393 -13.37 -2.99 -36.34
CA LYS A 393 -12.25 -2.62 -37.22
C LYS A 393 -11.38 -1.47 -36.68
N TYR A 394 -11.94 -0.60 -35.84
CA TYR A 394 -11.22 0.53 -35.24
C TYR A 394 -10.60 0.22 -33.86
N LEU A 395 -10.67 -1.04 -33.40
CA LEU A 395 -10.31 -1.46 -32.04
C LEU A 395 -9.24 -2.56 -32.03
N GLN A 396 -8.24 -2.42 -31.16
CA GLN A 396 -7.40 -3.52 -30.71
C GLN A 396 -7.90 -4.04 -29.36
N ILE A 397 -8.55 -5.20 -29.35
CA ILE A 397 -9.12 -5.80 -28.13
C ILE A 397 -8.10 -6.73 -27.45
N ARG A 398 -7.93 -6.57 -26.13
CA ARG A 398 -7.12 -7.44 -25.27
C ARG A 398 -7.95 -8.00 -24.12
N THR A 399 -7.58 -9.18 -23.64
CA THR A 399 -8.23 -9.86 -22.52
C THR A 399 -7.25 -9.98 -21.36
N ILE A 400 -7.61 -9.42 -20.20
CA ILE A 400 -6.86 -9.53 -18.96
C ILE A 400 -7.53 -10.61 -18.12
N SER A 401 -6.89 -11.77 -18.01
CA SER A 401 -7.28 -12.88 -17.14
C SER A 401 -6.52 -12.82 -15.81
N ALA A 402 -7.02 -13.52 -14.80
CA ALA A 402 -6.19 -13.90 -13.66
C ALA A 402 -5.13 -14.92 -14.15
N PRO A 403 -3.91 -14.93 -13.57
CA PRO A 403 -2.99 -16.04 -13.78
C PRO A 403 -3.70 -17.34 -13.42
N ALA A 404 -3.55 -18.37 -14.25
CA ALA A 404 -4.14 -19.68 -13.97
C ALA A 404 -3.62 -20.15 -12.61
N SER A 405 -4.53 -20.41 -11.66
CA SER A 405 -4.14 -20.99 -10.39
C SER A 405 -3.51 -22.35 -10.68
N GLU A 406 -2.28 -22.56 -10.21
CA GLU A 406 -1.66 -23.87 -10.28
C GLU A 406 -2.63 -24.88 -9.67
N LYS A 407 -3.06 -25.85 -10.49
CA LYS A 407 -3.91 -26.95 -10.00
C LYS A 407 -3.11 -27.62 -8.89
N LYS A 408 -3.53 -27.40 -7.64
CA LYS A 408 -2.87 -27.98 -6.46
C LYS A 408 -2.62 -29.45 -6.74
N LYS A 409 -1.34 -29.84 -6.86
CA LYS A 409 -0.95 -31.25 -7.05
C LYS A 409 -1.72 -32.06 -6.01
N PRO A 410 -2.38 -33.17 -6.40
CA PRO A 410 -3.19 -33.94 -5.47
C PRO A 410 -2.33 -34.26 -4.25
N LYS A 411 -2.87 -34.02 -3.04
CA LYS A 411 -2.12 -34.27 -1.82
C LYS A 411 -1.69 -35.74 -1.84
N PHE A 412 -0.38 -35.98 -1.98
CA PHE A 412 0.20 -37.28 -1.69
C PHE A 412 -0.27 -37.66 -0.29
N LYS A 413 -1.08 -38.71 -0.18
CA LYS A 413 -1.30 -39.33 1.13
C LYS A 413 0.08 -39.77 1.61
N ARG A 414 0.48 -39.36 2.81
CA ARG A 414 1.59 -40.03 3.48
C ARG A 414 1.19 -41.51 3.61
N PRO A 415 2.07 -42.48 3.30
CA PRO A 415 1.79 -43.88 3.60
C PRO A 415 1.50 -44.03 5.10
N SER A 416 0.68 -45.01 5.46
CA SER A 416 0.44 -45.34 6.86
C SER A 416 1.70 -45.94 7.46
N ILE A 417 2.05 -45.59 8.70
CA ILE A 417 3.25 -46.10 9.38
C ILE A 417 2.96 -47.42 10.14
N LEU A 418 1.94 -48.16 9.68
CA LEU A 418 1.31 -49.27 10.40
C LEU A 418 1.13 -50.55 9.57
N ASP A 419 1.48 -50.52 8.27
CA ASP A 419 1.29 -51.67 7.37
C ASP A 419 2.50 -52.64 7.42
N ASP A 420 3.64 -52.20 7.97
CA ASP A 420 4.88 -52.99 8.18
C ASP A 420 4.84 -53.78 9.51
N VAL A 421 3.92 -54.74 9.64
CA VAL A 421 3.92 -55.74 10.73
C VAL A 421 3.68 -57.14 10.17
N GLU A 422 4.75 -57.79 9.70
CA GLU A 422 4.73 -59.23 9.45
C GLU A 422 4.58 -60.00 10.77
N PRO A 423 3.69 -61.01 10.86
CA PRO A 423 3.55 -61.81 12.06
C PRO A 423 4.72 -62.80 12.20
N SER A 424 5.51 -62.64 13.25
CA SER A 424 6.63 -63.54 13.57
C SER A 424 6.13 -64.96 13.92
N ASN A 425 6.77 -65.99 13.36
CA ASN A 425 6.49 -67.39 13.70
C ASN A 425 7.77 -68.26 13.68
N PRO A 426 8.25 -68.76 14.83
CA PRO A 426 9.49 -69.55 14.91
C PRO A 426 9.27 -71.08 14.87
N GLN A 427 9.69 -71.68 13.75
CA GLN A 427 10.23 -73.06 13.56
C GLN A 427 9.53 -74.33 14.11
N ALA A 428 9.40 -75.30 13.18
CA ALA A 428 9.44 -76.77 13.34
C ALA A 428 8.26 -77.46 14.09
N THR A 429 7.84 -78.69 13.77
CA THR A 429 8.51 -79.86 13.13
C THR A 429 7.57 -80.65 12.18
N SER A 430 8.13 -81.63 11.43
CA SER A 430 7.53 -82.96 11.03
C SER A 430 6.05 -83.07 10.60
N SER A 431 5.66 -83.79 9.52
CA SER A 431 6.38 -84.71 8.62
C SER A 431 5.54 -85.06 7.37
N SER A 432 6.15 -85.83 6.43
CA SER A 432 5.53 -86.85 5.55
C SER A 432 4.32 -86.51 4.66
N ASP A 433 4.51 -86.71 3.35
CA ASP A 433 3.64 -87.44 2.39
C ASP A 433 2.14 -87.08 2.26
N SER A 434 1.48 -87.02 1.10
CA SER A 434 1.83 -87.14 -0.33
C SER A 434 0.83 -86.21 -1.11
N ASP A 435 0.68 -86.10 -2.44
CA ASP A 435 0.92 -87.00 -3.58
C ASP A 435 0.83 -86.22 -4.93
N ALA A 436 0.90 -86.93 -6.07
CA ALA A 436 0.44 -86.56 -7.44
C ALA A 436 0.25 -85.04 -7.78
N ASN A 437 1.14 -84.35 -8.52
CA ASN A 437 1.40 -84.42 -9.99
C ASN A 437 0.22 -83.84 -10.87
N PRO A 438 0.39 -83.45 -12.16
CA PRO A 438 0.42 -82.03 -12.53
C PRO A 438 -0.51 -81.70 -13.73
N SER A 439 -0.01 -80.91 -14.71
CA SER A 439 -0.62 -80.52 -16.01
C SER A 439 -1.76 -79.48 -15.92
N THR A 440 -2.00 -78.63 -16.93
CA THR A 440 -1.41 -78.45 -18.30
C THR A 440 -1.34 -76.92 -18.57
N GLN A 441 -0.40 -76.36 -19.36
CA GLN A 441 -0.41 -76.19 -20.84
C GLN A 441 -1.80 -75.85 -21.42
N GLU A 442 -1.98 -75.02 -22.45
CA GLU A 442 -1.10 -74.13 -23.24
C GLU A 442 -2.03 -73.03 -23.81
N ASP A 443 -1.67 -71.75 -23.74
CA ASP A 443 -1.05 -70.97 -24.83
C ASP A 443 -2.13 -70.51 -25.88
N PRO A 444 -1.85 -69.80 -27.01
CA PRO A 444 -2.60 -68.57 -27.28
C PRO A 444 -3.34 -68.52 -28.63
N ASN A 445 -4.22 -67.53 -28.83
CA ASN A 445 -4.29 -66.79 -30.10
C ASN A 445 -5.10 -65.47 -30.03
N SER A 446 -4.74 -64.57 -30.95
CA SER A 446 -5.43 -63.32 -31.32
C SER A 446 -6.55 -63.61 -32.36
N PRO A 447 -7.36 -62.66 -32.89
CA PRO A 447 -7.12 -61.20 -33.06
C PRO A 447 -7.32 -60.34 -31.81
#